data_AF-A0A561UIC8-F1
#
_entry.id   AF-A0A561UIC8-F1
#
_cell.length_a   1.000
_cell.length_b   1.000
_cell.length_c   1.000
_cell.angle_alpha   90.00
_cell.angle_beta   90.00
_cell.angle_gamma   90.00
#
_symmetry.space_group_name_H-M   'P 1'
#
loop_
_entity.id
_entity.type
_entity.pdbx_description
1 polymer ?
#
loop_
_entity_poly.entity_id
_entity_poly.type
_entity_poly.pdbx_seq_one_letter_code
_entity_poly.pdbx_strand_id
1 'polypeptide(L)'
;MPQPALTLARLSEALGLPEQSLLALVVNCDAAPDPTLVALTVEEAARRLGVGRTTMYALVASGEVPSVTIGRLRRVPAEALKEYVAGRTQAASSTAALAA
;
A
#
# COMPACT_ATOMS: atom_id res chain seq x y z
N MET A 1 -20.73 17.75 18.98
CA MET A 1 -20.69 17.99 17.51
C MET A 1 -21.20 16.73 16.83
N PRO A 2 -22.44 16.70 16.28
CA PRO A 2 -22.86 15.59 15.44
C PRO A 2 -22.02 15.66 14.16
N GLN A 3 -21.15 14.69 13.93
CA GLN A 3 -20.52 14.56 12.63
C GLN A 3 -21.63 14.24 11.65
N PRO A 4 -21.92 15.07 10.64
CA PRO A 4 -22.87 14.69 9.61
C PRO A 4 -22.30 13.44 8.94
N ALA A 5 -22.95 12.30 9.15
CA ALA A 5 -22.64 11.11 8.39
C ALA A 5 -22.75 11.51 6.92
N LEU A 6 -21.65 11.38 6.17
CA LEU A 6 -21.62 11.67 4.74
C LEU A 6 -22.62 10.73 4.07
N THR A 7 -23.83 11.22 3.80
CA THR A 7 -24.85 10.48 3.07
C THR A 7 -24.47 10.41 1.61
N LEU A 8 -24.71 9.25 0.97
CA LEU A 8 -24.38 9.02 -0.43
C LEU A 8 -25.02 10.07 -1.36
N ALA A 9 -26.26 10.50 -1.07
CA ALA A 9 -26.97 11.58 -1.76
C ALA A 9 -26.24 12.94 -1.75
N ARG A 10 -25.58 13.29 -0.64
CA ARG A 10 -24.80 14.53 -0.57
C ARG A 10 -23.51 14.45 -1.34
N LEU A 11 -22.90 13.27 -1.40
CA LEU A 11 -21.70 13.02 -2.19
C LEU A 11 -22.01 13.04 -3.70
N SER A 12 -23.13 12.45 -4.13
CA SER A 12 -23.58 12.52 -5.53
C SER A 12 -23.83 13.95 -5.98
N GLU A 13 -24.53 14.73 -5.15
CA GLU A 13 -24.82 16.13 -5.42
C GLU A 13 -23.54 16.99 -5.51
N ALA A 14 -22.62 16.85 -4.55
CA ALA A 14 -21.38 17.61 -4.53
C ALA A 14 -20.42 17.28 -5.69
N LEU A 15 -20.39 16.02 -6.13
CA LEU A 15 -19.53 15.55 -7.22
C LEU A 15 -20.19 15.68 -8.59
N GLY A 16 -21.48 16.04 -8.67
CA GLY A 16 -22.24 16.13 -9.92
C GLY A 16 -22.41 14.79 -10.64
N LEU A 17 -22.34 13.67 -9.90
CA LEU A 17 -22.43 12.31 -10.44
C LEU A 17 -23.71 11.65 -9.93
N PRO A 18 -24.40 10.82 -10.74
CA PRO A 18 -25.55 10.08 -10.23
C PRO A 18 -25.09 9.02 -9.21
N GLU A 19 -25.93 8.75 -8.20
CA GLU A 19 -25.61 7.81 -7.10
C GLU A 19 -25.16 6.44 -7.61
N GLN A 20 -25.78 5.94 -8.67
CA GLN A 20 -25.44 4.67 -9.32
C GLN A 20 -23.99 4.64 -9.86
N SER A 21 -23.46 5.78 -10.34
CA SER A 21 -22.07 5.87 -10.81
C SER A 21 -21.10 5.90 -9.64
N LEU A 22 -21.47 6.52 -8.52
CA LEU A 22 -20.67 6.44 -7.29
C LEU A 22 -20.65 5.02 -6.72
N LEU A 23 -21.79 4.34 -6.68
CA LEU A 23 -21.84 2.94 -6.26
C LEU A 23 -20.96 2.05 -7.16
N ALA A 24 -20.98 2.25 -8.47
CA ALA A 24 -20.11 1.52 -9.39
C ALA A 24 -18.62 1.80 -9.13
N LEU A 25 -18.24 3.05 -8.85
CA LEU A 25 -16.87 3.41 -8.47
C LEU A 25 -16.46 2.76 -7.15
N VAL A 26 -17.34 2.75 -6.14
CA VAL A 26 -17.09 2.13 -4.83
C VAL A 26 -16.94 0.61 -4.94
N VAL A 27 -17.79 -0.05 -5.73
CA VAL A 27 -17.69 -1.49 -6.00
C VAL A 27 -16.42 -1.85 -6.76
N ASN A 28 -15.96 -0.94 -7.63
CA ASN A 28 -14.69 -1.09 -8.36
C ASN A 28 -13.48 -0.58 -7.56
N CYS A 29 -13.67 -0.11 -6.32
CA CYS A 29 -12.55 0.13 -5.42
C CYS A 29 -11.93 -1.21 -5.08
N ASP A 30 -10.73 -1.45 -5.59
CA ASP A 30 -9.85 -2.49 -5.06
C ASP A 30 -9.76 -2.25 -3.53
N ALA A 31 -10.23 -3.23 -2.74
CA ALA A 31 -10.44 -3.10 -1.30
C ALA A 31 -9.24 -2.41 -0.66
N ALA A 32 -9.49 -1.32 0.08
CA ALA A 32 -8.44 -0.56 0.75
C ALA A 32 -7.53 -1.55 1.52
N PRO A 33 -6.21 -1.45 1.37
CA PRO A 33 -5.29 -2.42 1.97
C PRO A 33 -5.50 -2.43 3.47
N ASP A 34 -5.90 -3.57 4.04
CA ASP A 34 -6.15 -3.70 5.47
C ASP A 34 -4.81 -3.51 6.21
N PRO A 35 -4.64 -2.39 6.94
CA PRO A 35 -3.37 -2.07 7.56
C PRO A 35 -3.01 -3.05 8.69
N THR A 36 -3.97 -3.85 9.15
CA THR A 36 -3.87 -4.80 10.27
C THR A 36 -3.24 -6.14 9.85
N LEU A 37 -3.13 -6.42 8.55
CA LEU A 37 -2.54 -7.67 8.08
C LEU A 37 -1.05 -7.75 8.43
N VAL A 38 -0.69 -8.81 9.14
CA VAL A 38 0.69 -9.09 9.56
C VAL A 38 1.58 -9.50 8.37
N ALA A 39 1.00 -10.21 7.40
CA ALA A 39 1.72 -10.77 6.26
C ALA A 39 0.94 -10.57 4.95
N LEU A 40 1.52 -9.76 4.06
CA LEU A 40 0.93 -9.32 2.80
C LEU A 40 1.31 -10.26 1.66
N THR A 41 0.49 -10.31 0.61
CA THR A 41 0.92 -10.85 -0.68
C THR A 41 1.95 -9.92 -1.33
N VAL A 42 2.67 -10.41 -2.34
CA VAL A 42 3.61 -9.57 -3.11
C VAL A 42 2.89 -8.40 -3.78
N GLU A 43 1.66 -8.60 -4.25
CA GLU A 43 0.88 -7.54 -4.90
C GLU A 43 0.38 -6.49 -3.91
N GLU A 44 -0.09 -6.90 -2.73
CA GLU A 44 -0.45 -5.99 -1.64
C GLU A 44 0.76 -5.18 -1.16
N ALA A 45 1.92 -5.84 -1.04
CA ALA A 45 3.16 -5.18 -0.66
C ALA A 45 3.60 -4.14 -1.72
N ALA A 46 3.46 -4.47 -3.00
CA ALA A 46 3.74 -3.55 -4.10
C ALA A 46 2.85 -2.30 -4.03
N ARG A 47 1.54 -2.50 -3.83
CA ARG A 47 0.58 -1.39 -3.65
C ARG A 47 0.91 -0.54 -2.42
N ARG A 48 1.26 -1.17 -1.29
CA ARG A 48 1.60 -0.48 -0.03
C ARG A 48 2.90 0.34 -0.13
N LEU A 49 3.85 -0.11 -0.96
CA LEU A 49 5.09 0.61 -1.24
C LEU A 49 4.95 1.63 -2.40
N GLY A 50 3.86 1.57 -3.18
CA GLY A 50 3.63 2.42 -4.35
C GLY A 50 4.48 2.04 -5.57
N VAL A 51 4.90 0.77 -5.67
CA VAL A 51 5.73 0.27 -6.79
C VAL A 51 4.96 -0.69 -7.69
N GLY A 52 5.42 -0.84 -8.94
CA GLY A 52 4.87 -1.84 -9.85
C GLY A 52 5.11 -3.27 -9.35
N ARG A 53 4.20 -4.20 -9.71
CA ARG A 53 4.31 -5.63 -9.34
C ARG A 53 5.67 -6.22 -9.74
N THR A 54 6.15 -5.92 -10.95
CA THR A 54 7.43 -6.39 -11.46
C THR A 54 8.59 -5.96 -10.56
N THR A 55 8.60 -4.69 -10.13
CA THR A 55 9.62 -4.17 -9.21
C THR A 55 9.55 -4.91 -7.88
N MET A 56 8.35 -5.12 -7.34
CA MET A 56 8.20 -5.83 -6.07
C MET A 56 8.68 -7.28 -6.16
N TYR A 57 8.35 -8.00 -7.25
CA TYR A 57 8.88 -9.35 -7.49
C TYR A 57 10.40 -9.36 -7.59
N ALA A 58 11.00 -8.36 -8.25
CA ALA A 58 12.45 -8.22 -8.33
C ALA A 58 13.09 -7.98 -6.95
N LEU A 59 12.48 -7.12 -6.11
CA LEU A 59 12.96 -6.85 -4.75
C LEU A 59 12.88 -8.07 -3.83
N VAL A 60 11.82 -8.86 -3.98
CA VAL A 60 11.66 -10.12 -3.23
C VAL A 60 12.62 -11.18 -3.73
N ALA A 61 12.88 -11.23 -5.04
CA ALA A 61 13.83 -12.17 -5.63
C ALA A 61 15.29 -11.80 -5.33
N SER A 62 15.62 -10.50 -5.27
CA SER A 62 16.95 -10.02 -4.89
C SER A 62 17.22 -10.15 -3.40
N GLY A 63 16.18 -10.39 -2.59
CA GLY A 63 16.28 -10.48 -1.13
C GLY A 63 16.38 -9.12 -0.44
N GLU A 64 16.25 -8.01 -1.18
CA GLU A 64 16.18 -6.66 -0.62
C GLU A 64 14.97 -6.49 0.30
N VAL A 65 13.84 -7.11 -0.04
CA VAL A 65 12.66 -7.15 0.81
C VAL A 65 12.54 -8.54 1.44
N PRO A 66 12.65 -8.67 2.77
CA PRO A 66 12.44 -9.91 3.48
C PRO A 66 11.06 -10.51 3.16
N SER A 67 11.03 -11.81 2.86
CA SER A 67 9.78 -12.54 2.64
C SER A 67 9.82 -13.89 3.35
N VAL A 68 8.66 -14.31 3.82
CA VAL A 68 8.45 -15.56 4.55
C VAL A 68 7.59 -16.49 3.72
N THR A 69 8.01 -17.75 3.60
CA THR A 69 7.20 -18.78 2.95
C THR A 69 6.30 -19.44 3.99
N ILE A 70 4.99 -19.33 3.82
CA ILE A 70 3.98 -20.00 4.63
C ILE A 70 3.39 -21.13 3.79
N GLY A 71 3.89 -22.35 3.99
CA GLY A 71 3.54 -23.53 3.20
C GLY A 71 3.97 -23.37 1.74
N ARG A 72 3.02 -23.18 0.83
CA ARG A 72 3.27 -22.94 -0.62
C ARG A 72 3.21 -21.47 -1.00
N LEU A 73 2.82 -20.59 -0.07
CA LEU A 73 2.58 -19.18 -0.33
C LEU A 73 3.77 -18.35 0.14
N ARG A 74 4.27 -17.47 -0.71
CA ARG A 74 5.23 -16.44 -0.30
C ARG A 74 4.46 -15.22 0.22
N ARG A 75 4.81 -14.78 1.42
CA ARG A 75 4.23 -13.61 2.08
C ARG A 75 5.32 -12.62 2.48
N VAL A 76 5.00 -11.33 2.43
CA VAL A 76 5.88 -10.24 2.82
C VAL A 76 5.38 -9.68 4.14
N PRO A 77 6.16 -9.73 5.24
CA PRO A 77 5.77 -9.12 6.50
C PRO A 77 5.55 -7.61 6.33
N ALA A 78 4.54 -7.05 6.99
CA ALA A 78 4.29 -5.61 6.90
C ALA A 78 5.47 -4.78 7.47
N GLU A 79 6.13 -5.27 8.52
CA GLU A 79 7.30 -4.61 9.12
C GLU A 79 8.51 -4.58 8.19
N ALA A 80 8.70 -5.64 7.37
CA ALA A 80 9.78 -5.72 6.40
C ALA A 80 9.75 -4.57 5.37
N LEU A 81 8.55 -4.08 5.02
CA LEU A 81 8.40 -2.92 4.14
C LEU A 81 8.86 -1.62 4.80
N LYS A 82 8.57 -1.44 6.09
CA LYS A 82 9.01 -0.27 6.85
C LYS A 82 10.53 -0.27 7.01
N GLU A 83 11.10 -1.43 7.33
CA GLU A 83 12.56 -1.61 7.45
C GLU A 83 13.27 -1.32 6.13
N TYR A 84 12.72 -1.80 5.01
CA TYR A 84 13.27 -1.53 3.68
C TYR A 84 13.35 -0.03 3.37
N VAL A 85 12.26 0.72 3.61
CA VAL A 85 12.22 2.16 3.39
C VAL A 85 13.19 2.88 4.34
N ALA A 86 13.20 2.52 5.62
CA ALA A 86 14.08 3.10 6.62
C ALA A 86 15.57 2.91 6.26
N GLY A 87 15.94 1.71 5.79
CA GLY A 87 17.31 1.43 5.33
C GLY A 87 17.72 2.30 4.13
N ARG A 88 16.81 2.52 3.18
CA ARG A 88 17.08 3.40 2.02
C ARG A 88 17.24 4.87 2.41
N THR A 89 16.40 5.37 3.31
CA THR A 89 16.51 6.76 3.78
C THR A 89 17.83 6.99 4.52
N GLN A 90 18.28 6.01 5.32
CA GLN A 90 19.56 6.10 6.03
C GLN A 90 20.75 6.11 5.07
N ALA A 91 20.79 5.22 4.08
CA ALA A 91 21.85 5.20 3.07
C ALA A 91 21.93 6.50 2.24
N ALA A 92 20.78 7.10 1.93
CA ALA A 92 20.73 8.39 1.27
C ALA A 92 21.29 9.51 2.18
N SER A 93 20.93 9.50 3.47
CA SER A 93 21.40 10.51 4.44
C SER A 93 22.88 10.40 4.80
N SER A 94 23.45 9.18 4.84
CA SER A 94 24.89 8.99 5.11
C SER A 94 25.75 9.50 3.95
N THR A 95 25.23 9.46 2.73
CA THR A 95 25.92 10.00 1.54
C THR A 95 25.92 11.53 1.56
N ALA A 96 24.85 12.15 2.05
CA ALA A 96 24.79 13.61 2.25
C ALA A 96 25.72 14.09 3.38
N ALA A 97 25.88 13.30 4.45
CA ALA A 97 26.74 13.66 5.58
C ALA A 97 28.25 13.50 5.31
N LEU A 98 28.66 12.62 4.39
CA LEU A 98 30.07 12.46 4.02
C LEU A 98 30.55 13.49 2.99
N ALA A 99 29.64 14.31 2.45
CA ALA A 99 29.90 15.34 1.44
C ALA A 99 29.90 16.78 2.01
N ALA A 100 29.81 16.94 3.33
CA ALA A 100 29.86 18.22 4.06
C ALA A 100 31.07 18.25 5.01
#